data_AF-A0A2V7UUX7-F1
#
_entry.id   AF-A0A2V7UUX7-F1
#
_cell.length_a   1.000
_cell.length_b   1.000
_cell.length_c   1.000
_cell.angle_alpha   90.00
_cell.angle_beta   90.00
_cell.angle_gamma   90.00
#
_symmetry.space_group_name_H-M   'P 1'
#
loop_
_entity.id
_entity.type
_entity.pdbx_description
1 polymer ?
#
loop_
_entity_poly.entity_id
_entity_poly.type
_entity_poly.pdbx_seq_one_letter_code
_entity_poly.pdbx_strand_id
1 'polypeptide(L)'
;MASAPPSAHSGSLRIGRVFGVELRVHFSWLIVFALVTWTLATGYFPAYHPDLPAASYWAKALVAALLLFLSILIHEMGHALVALRHGIAIRSITSP
;
A
#
# COMPACT_ATOMS: atom_id res chain seq x y z
N MET A 1 -18.50 -34.98 13.09
CA MET A 1 -17.17 -34.35 13.26
C MET A 1 -17.19 -33.09 12.39
N ALA A 2 -17.62 -31.96 12.96
CA ALA A 2 -17.86 -30.73 12.22
C ALA A 2 -16.52 -29.99 12.00
N SER A 3 -16.14 -29.79 10.75
CA SER A 3 -14.98 -28.99 10.36
C SER A 3 -15.23 -27.51 10.69
N ALA A 4 -14.26 -26.88 11.36
CA ALA A 4 -14.30 -25.48 11.78
C ALA A 4 -14.52 -24.52 10.58
N PRO A 5 -15.22 -23.38 10.77
CA PRO A 5 -15.33 -22.37 9.72
C PRO A 5 -13.94 -21.79 9.40
N PRO A 6 -13.64 -21.47 8.13
CA PRO A 6 -12.38 -20.86 7.74
C PRO A 6 -12.21 -19.52 8.45
N SER A 7 -11.06 -19.34 9.11
CA SER A 7 -10.68 -18.08 9.76
C SER A 7 -10.58 -16.97 8.72
N ALA A 8 -11.56 -16.06 8.74
CA ALA A 8 -11.42 -14.75 8.12
C ALA A 8 -10.14 -14.13 8.68
N HIS A 9 -9.14 -13.85 7.84
CA HIS A 9 -7.92 -13.18 8.27
C HIS A 9 -8.28 -11.73 8.66
N SER A 10 -8.48 -11.52 9.97
CA SER A 10 -9.07 -10.34 10.63
C SER A 10 -8.26 -9.04 10.59
N GLY A 11 -7.49 -8.79 9.52
CA GLY A 11 -6.64 -7.59 9.41
C GLY A 11 -6.59 -6.98 8.01
N SER A 12 -7.38 -7.48 7.06
CA SER A 12 -7.22 -7.14 5.66
C SER A 12 -8.53 -6.75 4.98
N LEU A 13 -8.56 -5.54 4.42
CA LEU A 13 -9.69 -5.01 3.68
C LEU A 13 -9.49 -5.31 2.19
N ARG A 14 -10.48 -5.96 1.56
CA ARG A 14 -10.50 -6.10 0.10
C ARG A 14 -10.82 -4.73 -0.51
N ILE A 15 -9.87 -4.15 -1.25
CA ILE A 15 -10.05 -2.86 -1.93
C ILE A 15 -10.69 -3.06 -3.31
N GLY A 16 -10.36 -4.15 -4.01
CA GLY A 16 -10.92 -4.43 -5.33
C GLY A 16 -10.23 -5.59 -6.04
N ARG A 17 -10.52 -5.75 -7.34
CA ARG A 17 -9.86 -6.73 -8.22
C ARG A 17 -9.29 -6.00 -9.42
N VAL A 18 -7.97 -6.08 -9.63
CA VAL A 18 -7.29 -5.44 -10.76
C VAL A 18 -6.64 -6.52 -11.61
N PHE A 19 -6.95 -6.56 -12.91
CA PHE A 19 -6.47 -7.59 -13.88
C PHE A 19 -6.67 -9.05 -13.44
N GLY A 20 -7.72 -9.34 -12.66
CA GLY A 20 -8.01 -10.70 -12.16
C GLY A 20 -7.33 -11.07 -10.84
N VAL A 21 -6.42 -10.22 -10.32
CA VAL A 21 -5.78 -10.38 -9.00
C VAL A 21 -6.58 -9.63 -7.94
N GLU A 22 -6.90 -10.30 -6.83
CA GLU A 22 -7.59 -9.67 -5.70
C GLU A 22 -6.64 -8.74 -4.95
N LEU A 23 -6.92 -7.44 -4.98
CA LEU A 23 -6.18 -6.45 -4.22
C LEU A 23 -6.75 -6.38 -2.81
N ARG A 24 -5.96 -6.84 -1.85
CA ARG A 24 -6.28 -6.86 -0.43
C ARG A 24 -5.22 -6.05 0.30
N VAL A 25 -5.65 -5.01 0.99
CA VAL A 25 -4.77 -4.14 1.76
C VAL A 25 -4.90 -4.47 3.23
N HIS A 26 -3.77 -4.75 3.88
CA HIS A 26 -3.73 -5.01 5.30
C HIS A 26 -3.77 -3.69 6.09
N PHE A 27 -4.34 -3.68 7.29
CA PHE A 27 -4.43 -2.46 8.10
C PHE A 27 -3.04 -1.87 8.44
N SER A 28 -1.99 -2.72 8.45
CA SER A 28 -0.59 -2.30 8.52
C SER A 28 -0.23 -1.27 7.45
N TRP A 29 -0.81 -1.38 6.25
CA TRP A 29 -0.56 -0.46 5.15
C TRP A 29 -1.00 0.97 5.48
N LEU A 30 -2.14 1.16 6.14
CA LEU A 30 -2.61 2.49 6.57
C LEU A 30 -1.70 3.07 7.65
N ILE A 31 -1.19 2.23 8.55
CA ILE A 31 -0.24 2.63 9.59
C ILE A 31 1.06 3.10 8.94
N VAL A 32 1.63 2.32 8.03
CA VAL A 32 2.87 2.69 7.32
C VAL A 32 2.65 3.95 6.49
N PHE A 33 1.52 4.06 5.79
CA PHE A 33 1.16 5.25 5.03
C PHE A 33 1.11 6.51 5.91
N ALA A 34 0.48 6.41 7.09
CA ALA A 34 0.40 7.51 8.04
C ALA A 34 1.79 7.88 8.59
N LEU A 35 2.62 6.89 8.95
CA LEU A 35 3.99 7.11 9.44
C LEU A 35 4.89 7.77 8.39
N VAL A 36 4.81 7.33 7.14
CA VAL A 36 5.55 7.94 6.02
C VAL A 36 5.10 9.38 5.82
N THR A 37 3.78 9.61 5.75
CA THR A 37 3.22 10.97 5.59
C THR A 37 3.65 11.88 6.73
N TRP A 38 3.55 11.42 7.98
CA TRP A 38 4.00 12.17 9.16
C TRP A 38 5.49 12.52 9.07
N THR A 39 6.33 11.52 8.79
CA THR A 39 7.80 11.70 8.71
C THR A 39 8.18 12.72 7.63
N LEU A 40 7.52 12.69 6.47
CA LEU A 40 7.76 13.67 5.42
C LEU A 40 7.26 15.06 5.82
N ALA A 41 6.07 15.16 6.44
CA ALA A 41 5.43 16.42 6.79
C ALA A 41 6.13 17.16 7.94
N THR A 42 6.64 16.44 8.95
CA THR A 42 7.22 17.05 10.16
C THR A 42 8.74 17.02 10.17
N GLY A 43 9.36 16.10 9.44
CA GLY A 43 10.82 15.93 9.40
C GLY A 43 11.41 16.46 8.11
N TYR A 44 11.13 15.78 6.99
CA TYR A 44 11.84 16.02 5.73
C TYR A 44 11.53 17.39 5.11
N PHE A 45 10.26 17.72 4.84
CA PHE A 45 9.95 18.96 4.13
C PHE A 45 10.24 20.23 4.92
N PRO A 46 9.94 20.33 6.23
CA PRO A 46 10.31 21.50 7.02
C PRO A 46 11.82 21.70 7.11
N ALA A 47 12.62 20.62 7.14
CA ALA A 47 14.07 20.71 7.19
C ALA A 47 14.70 21.28 5.89
N TYR A 48 14.07 21.03 4.74
CA TYR A 48 14.57 21.49 3.44
C TYR A 48 13.98 22.84 3.00
N HIS A 49 12.78 23.21 3.45
CA HIS A 49 12.09 24.43 3.03
C HIS A 49 11.41 25.14 4.20
N PRO A 50 12.13 25.62 5.23
CA PRO A 50 11.56 26.03 6.52
C PRO A 50 10.52 27.16 6.45
N ASP A 51 10.54 27.97 5.40
CA ASP A 51 9.73 29.20 5.29
C ASP A 51 8.29 28.96 4.79
N LEU A 52 7.88 27.71 4.56
CA LEU A 52 6.55 27.41 4.05
C LEU A 52 5.52 27.16 5.16
N PRO A 53 4.22 27.43 4.91
CA PRO A 53 3.15 27.10 5.85
C PRO A 53 3.07 25.60 6.09
N ALA A 54 2.75 25.21 7.33
CA ALA A 54 2.63 23.80 7.74
C ALA A 54 1.71 22.97 6.82
N ALA A 55 0.59 23.56 6.38
CA ALA A 55 -0.35 22.91 5.46
C ALA A 55 0.31 22.46 4.14
N SER A 56 1.29 23.21 3.64
CA SER A 56 2.01 22.86 2.41
C SER A 56 2.87 21.61 2.58
N TYR A 57 3.48 21.39 3.74
CA TYR A 57 4.26 20.19 4.03
C TYR A 57 3.37 18.96 4.10
N TRP A 58 2.21 19.08 4.77
CA TRP A 58 1.22 18.01 4.84
C TRP A 58 0.67 17.64 3.46
N ALA A 59 0.34 18.63 2.62
CA ALA A 59 -0.11 18.38 1.26
C ALA A 59 0.96 17.66 0.41
N LYS A 60 2.21 18.14 0.45
CA LYS A 60 3.33 17.53 -0.28
C LYS A 60 3.63 16.11 0.22
N ALA A 61 3.61 15.91 1.54
CA ALA A 61 3.82 14.60 2.17
C ALA A 61 2.75 13.61 1.77
N LEU A 62 1.48 14.03 1.76
CA LEU A 62 0.37 13.17 1.34
C LEU A 62 0.50 12.77 -0.13
N VAL A 63 0.79 13.72 -1.02
CA VAL A 63 0.97 13.44 -2.45
C VAL A 63 2.18 12.52 -2.68
N ALA A 64 3.30 12.79 -2.03
CA ALA A 64 4.51 11.97 -2.15
C ALA A 64 4.28 10.54 -1.64
N ALA A 65 3.63 10.38 -0.48
CA ALA A 65 3.26 9.07 0.04
C ALA A 65 2.32 8.32 -0.92
N LEU A 66 1.26 8.97 -1.43
CA LEU A 66 0.36 8.35 -2.40
C LEU A 66 1.08 7.86 -3.65
N LEU A 67 1.99 8.66 -4.22
CA LEU A 67 2.78 8.29 -5.39
C LEU A 67 3.73 7.13 -5.10
N LEU A 68 4.40 7.14 -3.95
CA LEU A 68 5.29 6.07 -3.51
C LEU A 68 4.52 4.74 -3.43
N PHE A 69 3.40 4.74 -2.73
CA PHE A 69 2.58 3.55 -2.55
C PHE A 69 1.95 3.07 -3.86
N LEU A 70 1.51 3.98 -4.72
CA LEU A 70 1.03 3.63 -6.05
C LEU A 70 2.14 3.00 -6.90
N SER A 71 3.37 3.51 -6.82
CA SER A 71 4.52 2.95 -7.52
C SER A 71 4.83 1.52 -7.04
N ILE A 72 4.79 1.29 -5.73
CA ILE A 72 5.01 -0.05 -5.15
C ILE A 72 3.91 -1.00 -5.63
N LEU A 73 2.65 -0.57 -5.58
CA LEU A 73 1.53 -1.37 -6.05
C LEU A 73 1.68 -1.75 -7.53
N ILE A 74 2.02 -0.79 -8.38
CA ILE A 74 2.26 -1.04 -9.82
C ILE A 74 3.45 -1.98 -10.02
N HIS A 75 4.53 -1.83 -9.24
CA HIS A 75 5.70 -2.70 -9.31
C HIS A 75 5.36 -4.15 -8.98
N GLU A 76 4.63 -4.38 -7.88
CA GLU A 76 4.18 -5.71 -7.47
C GLU A 76 3.17 -6.32 -8.46
N MET A 77 2.27 -5.50 -9.00
CA MET A 77 1.36 -5.93 -10.06
C MET A 77 2.11 -6.33 -11.34
N GLY A 78 3.22 -5.66 -11.67
CA GLY A 78 4.09 -6.03 -12.77
C GLY A 78 4.65 -7.44 -12.60
N HIS A 79 5.14 -7.79 -11.42
CA HIS A 79 5.59 -9.14 -11.09
C HIS A 79 4.46 -10.17 -11.20
N ALA A 80 3.27 -9.83 -10.67
CA ALA A 80 2.08 -10.66 -10.76
C ALA A 80 1.71 -10.97 -12.23
N LEU A 81 1.70 -9.93 -13.07
CA LEU A 81 1.35 -10.03 -14.48
C LEU A 81 2.38 -10.85 -15.26
N VAL A 82 3.67 -10.66 -14.99
CA VAL A 82 4.75 -11.45 -15.61
C VAL A 82 4.64 -12.92 -15.23
N ALA A 83 4.31 -13.23 -13.97
CA ALA A 83 4.13 -14.61 -13.54
C ALA A 83 2.89 -15.29 -14.15
N LEU A 84 1.77 -14.56 -14.26
CA LEU A 84 0.56 -15.02 -14.95
C LEU A 84 0.85 -15.33 -16.43
N ARG A 85 1.64 -14.47 -17.10
CA ARG A 85 2.09 -14.67 -18.49
C ARG A 85 2.93 -15.95 -18.67
N HIS A 86 3.70 -16.35 -17.66
CA HIS A 86 4.55 -17.55 -17.70
C HIS A 86 3.84 -18.81 -17.19
N GLY A 87 2.52 -18.78 -16.97
CA GLY A 87 1.75 -19.95 -16.57
C GLY A 87 1.94 -20.37 -15.12
N ILE A 88 2.59 -19.53 -14.30
CA ILE A 88 2.75 -19.78 -12.87
C ILE A 88 1.48 -19.25 -12.18
N ALA A 89 0.60 -20.15 -11.78
CA ALA A 89 -0.63 -19.81 -11.07
C ALA A 89 -0.33 -19.30 -9.65
N ILE A 90 -0.01 -18.00 -9.52
CA ILE A 90 0.11 -17.36 -8.21
C ILE A 90 -1.29 -17.20 -7.62
N ARG A 91 -1.67 -18.11 -6.71
CA ARG A 91 -2.99 -18.11 -6.04
C ARG A 91 -3.16 -16.97 -5.01
N SER A 92 -2.10 -16.26 -4.64
CA SER A 92 -2.18 -15.06 -3.79
C SER A 92 -0.83 -14.33 -3.76
N ILE A 93 -0.85 -13.02 -3.98
CA ILE A 93 0.23 -12.11 -3.59
C ILE A 93 -0.24 -11.43 -2.32
N THR A 94 0.38 -11.77 -1.20
CA THR A 94 0.18 -11.08 0.08
C THR A 94 1.37 -10.15 0.23
N SER A 95 1.13 -8.84 0.19
CA SER A 95 2.13 -7.89 0.68
C SER A 95 2.20 -8.01 2.21
N PRO A 96 3.37 -7.81 2.84
CA PRO A 96 3.44 -7.55 4.28
C PRO A 96 2.68 -6.27 4.68
#